data_AF-A0A1C7EEF0-F1
#
_entry.id   AF-A0A1C7EEF0-F1
#
_cell.length_a   1.000
_cell.length_b   1.000
_cell.length_c   1.000
_cell.angle_alpha   90.00
_cell.angle_beta   90.00
_cell.angle_gamma   90.00
#
_symmetry.space_group_name_H-M   'P 1'
#
loop_
_entity.id
_entity.type
_entity.pdbx_description
1 polymer ?
#
loop_
_entity_poly.entity_id
_entity_poly.type
_entity_poly.pdbx_seq_one_letter_code
_entity_poly.pdbx_strand_id
1 'polypeptide(L)'
;METVAWIGLLIIAIVYFLFANLYLKKKRGIKRDSKSIFHEDKNRYVIMLQGVIFVRFVYALLYIFVELDFTELSLATRISPLGLLILQTFVAGLEEWVLYRDKKRYWYEWSETIVVGLVLGLLFLTGG
;
A
#
# COMPACT_ATOMS: atom_id res chain seq x y z
N MET A 1 -12.54 -18.70 -10.38
CA MET A 1 -12.11 -17.29 -10.21
C MET A 1 -10.86 -17.19 -9.33
N GLU A 2 -10.74 -18.01 -8.28
CA GLU A 2 -9.57 -18.03 -7.38
C GLU A 2 -8.23 -18.25 -8.10
N THR A 3 -8.13 -19.20 -9.04
CA THR A 3 -6.89 -19.43 -9.80
C THR A 3 -6.42 -18.20 -10.58
N VAL A 4 -7.37 -17.43 -11.13
CA VAL A 4 -7.07 -16.18 -11.86
C VAL A 4 -6.55 -15.11 -10.91
N ALA A 5 -7.12 -15.00 -9.70
CA ALA A 5 -6.63 -14.10 -8.67
C ALA A 5 -5.20 -14.44 -8.24
N TRP A 6 -4.90 -15.73 -8.00
CA TRP A 6 -3.56 -16.17 -7.63
C TRP A 6 -2.52 -15.92 -8.73
N ILE A 7 -2.87 -16.19 -9.99
CA ILE A 7 -2.01 -15.89 -11.14
C ILE A 7 -1.77 -14.37 -11.24
N GLY A 8 -2.81 -13.55 -11.08
CA GLY A 8 -2.69 -12.09 -11.08
C GLY A 8 -1.79 -11.56 -9.97
N LEU A 9 -1.94 -12.07 -8.74
CA LEU A 9 -1.07 -11.72 -7.61
C LEU A 9 0.39 -12.10 -7.88
N LEU A 10 0.63 -13.30 -8.44
CA LEU A 10 1.97 -13.74 -8.81
C LEU A 10 2.61 -12.80 -9.84
N ILE A 11 1.85 -12.41 -10.88
CA ILE A 11 2.33 -11.49 -11.92
C ILE A 11 2.67 -10.12 -11.30
N ILE A 12 1.77 -9.55 -10.48
CA ILE A 12 2.00 -8.26 -9.81
C ILE A 12 3.27 -8.33 -8.96
N ALA A 13 3.45 -9.41 -8.19
CA ALA A 13 4.62 -9.61 -7.34
C ALA A 13 5.93 -9.70 -8.16
N ILE A 14 5.92 -10.45 -9.26
CA ILE A 14 7.08 -10.56 -10.16
C ILE A 14 7.42 -9.20 -10.77
N VAL A 15 6.43 -8.50 -11.34
CA VAL A 15 6.63 -7.19 -11.97
C VAL A 15 7.19 -6.18 -10.96
N TYR A 16 6.62 -6.12 -9.76
CA TYR A 16 7.13 -5.26 -8.69
C TYR A 16 8.56 -5.62 -8.30
N PHE A 17 8.86 -6.91 -8.13
CA PHE A 17 10.21 -7.37 -7.79
C PHE A 17 11.23 -6.96 -8.84
N LEU A 18 10.93 -7.15 -10.13
CA LEU A 18 11.79 -6.74 -11.24
C LEU A 18 11.98 -5.22 -11.25
N PHE A 19 10.90 -4.46 -11.07
CA PHE A 19 10.96 -3.01 -11.04
C PHE A 19 11.81 -2.49 -9.87
N ALA A 20 11.55 -2.96 -8.64
CA ALA A 20 12.26 -2.51 -7.46
C ALA A 20 13.74 -2.92 -7.47
N ASN A 21 14.04 -4.19 -7.76
CA ASN A 21 15.40 -4.70 -7.61
C ASN A 21 16.26 -4.52 -8.86
N LEU A 22 15.71 -4.76 -10.06
CA LEU A 22 16.50 -4.64 -11.29
C LEU A 22 16.50 -3.20 -11.81
N TYR A 23 15.35 -2.52 -11.80
CA TYR A 23 15.27 -1.18 -12.36
C TYR A 23 15.70 -0.10 -11.37
N LEU A 24 15.03 0.04 -10.22
CA LEU A 24 15.31 1.12 -9.26
C LEU A 24 16.66 0.92 -8.57
N LYS A 25 16.92 -0.28 -8.01
CA LYS A 25 18.17 -0.56 -7.30
C LYS A 25 19.35 -0.75 -8.24
N LYS A 26 19.31 -1.72 -9.16
CA LYS A 26 20.46 -2.09 -9.99
C LYS A 26 20.74 -1.08 -11.12
N LYS A 27 19.72 -0.70 -11.90
CA LYS A 27 19.91 0.20 -13.06
C LYS A 27 19.98 1.68 -12.68
N ARG A 28 19.15 2.14 -11.74
CA ARG A 28 19.08 3.56 -11.34
C ARG A 28 19.92 3.89 -10.11
N GLY A 29 20.48 2.89 -9.42
CA GLY A 29 21.32 3.09 -8.25
C GLY A 29 20.58 3.71 -7.06
N ILE A 30 19.24 3.72 -7.07
CA ILE A 30 18.44 4.35 -6.02
C ILE A 30 18.41 3.39 -4.84
N LYS A 31 19.06 3.78 -3.74
CA LYS A 31 19.06 3.00 -2.50
C LYS A 31 17.69 3.10 -1.84
N ARG A 32 17.15 1.94 -1.49
CA ARG A 32 15.99 1.81 -0.62
C ARG A 32 16.48 1.99 0.82
N ASP A 33 16.81 3.23 1.17
CA ASP A 33 17.33 3.53 2.51
C ASP A 33 16.20 3.61 3.54
N SER A 34 14.91 3.42 3.19
CA SER A 34 13.81 3.34 4.14
C SER A 34 13.91 2.05 4.99
N LYS A 35 14.55 2.15 6.16
CA LYS A 35 14.64 1.04 7.14
C LYS A 35 13.38 0.91 7.99
N SER A 36 12.48 1.89 8.04
CA SER A 36 11.25 1.75 8.82
C SER A 36 10.25 2.86 8.49
N ILE A 37 8.98 2.60 8.81
CA ILE A 37 7.89 3.59 8.85
C ILE A 37 8.24 4.73 9.84
N PHE A 38 9.19 4.47 10.76
CA PHE A 38 9.72 5.38 11.79
C PHE A 38 11.17 5.79 11.51
N HIS A 39 11.43 6.31 10.32
CA HIS A 39 12.73 6.87 10.00
C HIS A 39 12.99 8.20 10.72
N GLU A 40 14.22 8.42 11.19
CA GLU A 40 14.63 9.66 11.89
C GLU A 40 14.35 10.94 11.08
N ASP A 41 14.39 10.82 9.76
CA ASP A 41 14.17 11.91 8.81
C ASP A 41 12.69 12.25 8.60
N LYS A 42 11.74 11.43 9.08
CA LYS A 42 10.32 11.65 8.78
C LYS A 42 9.71 12.80 9.57
N ASN A 43 8.80 13.53 8.93
CA ASN A 43 8.07 14.60 9.56
C ASN A 43 7.15 14.02 10.65
N ARG A 44 7.29 14.50 11.88
CA ARG A 44 6.48 14.08 13.03
C ARG A 44 4.98 14.15 12.75
N TYR A 45 4.52 15.16 12.01
CA TYR A 45 3.09 15.28 11.63
C TYR A 45 2.64 14.18 10.67
N VAL A 46 3.50 13.76 9.74
CA VAL A 46 3.20 12.67 8.82
C VAL A 46 3.19 11.33 9.55
N ILE A 47 4.11 11.11 10.50
CA ILE A 47 4.09 9.92 11.37
C ILE A 47 2.79 9.85 12.18
N MET A 48 2.37 10.98 12.79
CA MET A 48 1.10 11.04 13.52
C MET A 48 -0.09 10.74 12.59
N LEU A 49 -0.12 11.32 11.39
CA LEU A 49 -1.16 11.06 10.40
C LEU A 49 -1.20 9.58 9.98
N GLN A 50 -0.05 8.97 9.69
CA GLN A 50 0.06 7.55 9.36
C GLN A 50 -0.42 6.68 10.53
N GLY A 51 -0.10 7.04 11.77
CA GLY A 51 -0.62 6.38 12.97
C GLY A 51 -2.14 6.46 13.08
N VAL A 52 -2.73 7.64 12.86
CA VAL A 52 -4.20 7.81 12.88
C VAL A 52 -4.88 7.01 11.78
N ILE A 53 -4.34 7.01 10.56
CA ILE A 53 -4.85 6.21 9.44
C ILE A 53 -4.80 4.72 9.80
N PHE A 54 -3.69 4.25 10.37
CA PHE A 54 -3.52 2.86 10.78
C PHE A 54 -4.49 2.45 11.89
N VAL A 55 -4.68 3.28 12.92
CA VAL A 55 -5.67 3.00 13.99
C VAL A 55 -7.08 2.93 13.42
N ARG A 56 -7.45 3.85 12.51
CA ARG A 56 -8.76 3.80 11.84
C ARG A 56 -8.91 2.56 10.96
N PHE A 57 -7.85 2.12 10.32
CA PHE A 57 -7.83 0.88 9.54
C PHE A 57 -8.11 -0.34 10.43
N VAL A 58 -7.41 -0.47 11.55
CA VAL A 58 -7.63 -1.56 12.51
C VAL A 58 -9.05 -1.52 13.07
N TYR A 59 -9.53 -0.34 13.45
CA TYR A 59 -10.90 -0.16 13.95
C TYR A 59 -11.94 -0.58 12.90
N ALA A 60 -11.77 -0.14 11.64
CA ALA A 60 -12.70 -0.48 10.56
C ALA A 60 -12.71 -1.99 10.27
N LEU A 61 -11.56 -2.66 10.34
CA LEU A 61 -11.49 -4.11 10.23
C LEU A 61 -12.22 -4.80 11.39
N LEU A 62 -11.95 -4.41 12.64
CA LEU A 62 -12.62 -4.99 13.80
C LEU A 62 -14.13 -4.82 13.71
N TYR A 63 -14.62 -3.63 13.38
CA TYR A 63 -16.04 -3.34 13.23
C TYR A 63 -16.69 -4.24 12.16
N ILE A 64 -16.04 -4.43 11.01
CA ILE A 64 -16.54 -5.27 9.93
C ILE A 64 -16.52 -6.76 10.28
N PHE A 65 -15.49 -7.25 10.97
CA PHE A 65 -15.32 -8.67 11.27
C PHE A 65 -16.00 -9.14 12.56
N VAL A 66 -16.23 -8.24 13.52
CA VAL A 66 -16.75 -8.57 14.86
C VAL A 66 -18.21 -8.16 15.02
N GLU A 67 -18.59 -6.98 14.52
CA GLU A 67 -19.90 -6.37 14.79
C GLU A 67 -20.90 -6.52 13.65
N LEU A 68 -20.41 -6.73 12.42
CA LEU A 68 -21.27 -6.88 11.25
C LEU A 68 -21.25 -8.31 10.73
N ASP A 69 -22.43 -8.78 10.32
CA ASP A 69 -22.52 -10.07 9.63
C ASP A 69 -21.89 -9.93 8.24
N PHE A 70 -20.68 -10.48 8.09
CA PHE A 70 -19.81 -10.20 6.95
C PHE A 70 -20.48 -10.56 5.63
N THR A 71 -21.40 -11.53 5.63
CA THR A 71 -22.15 -12.02 4.46
C THR A 71 -23.23 -11.07 3.97
N GLU A 72 -23.76 -10.18 4.81
CA GLU A 72 -24.82 -9.22 4.43
C GLU A 72 -24.27 -7.88 3.94
N LEU A 73 -23.00 -7.57 4.24
CA LEU A 73 -22.38 -6.33 3.82
C LEU A 73 -22.15 -6.26 2.31
N SER A 74 -22.36 -5.09 1.71
CA SER A 74 -21.95 -4.85 0.32
C SER A 74 -20.43 -5.01 0.17
N LEU A 75 -20.00 -5.50 -0.99
CA LEU A 75 -18.57 -5.67 -1.31
C LEU A 75 -17.78 -4.37 -1.05
N ALA A 76 -18.34 -3.21 -1.45
CA ALA A 76 -17.75 -1.90 -1.22
C ALA A 76 -17.47 -1.60 0.26
N THR A 77 -18.35 -2.02 1.17
CA THR A 77 -18.16 -1.82 2.61
C THR A 77 -17.06 -2.74 3.14
N ARG A 78 -17.03 -4.00 2.70
CA ARG A 78 -16.01 -4.99 3.10
C ARG A 78 -14.60 -4.58 2.70
N ILE A 79 -14.44 -3.95 1.54
CA ILE A 79 -13.13 -3.52 1.03
C ILE A 79 -12.76 -2.09 1.43
N SER A 80 -13.69 -1.31 1.98
CA SER A 80 -13.45 0.08 2.38
C SER A 80 -12.24 0.29 3.33
N PRO A 81 -11.92 -0.62 4.29
CA PRO A 81 -10.72 -0.47 5.11
C PRO A 81 -9.44 -0.53 4.27
N LEU A 82 -9.45 -1.26 3.16
CA LEU A 82 -8.29 -1.38 2.28
C LEU A 82 -7.99 -0.08 1.54
N GLY A 83 -8.97 0.82 1.39
CA GLY A 83 -8.73 2.19 0.93
C GLY A 83 -7.84 3.00 1.87
N LEU A 84 -7.87 2.72 3.17
CA LEU A 84 -6.99 3.35 4.16
C LEU A 84 -5.54 2.89 3.99
N LEU A 85 -5.31 1.65 3.54
CA LEU A 85 -3.98 1.14 3.18
C LEU A 85 -3.40 1.87 1.96
N ILE A 86 -4.21 2.12 0.93
CA ILE A 86 -3.79 2.95 -0.22
C ILE A 86 -3.45 4.35 0.25
N LEU A 87 -4.30 4.97 1.09
CA LEU A 87 -4.04 6.32 1.60
C LEU A 87 -2.74 6.39 2.41
N GLN A 88 -2.44 5.36 3.21
CA GLN A 88 -1.21 5.30 4.00
C GLN A 88 0.05 5.27 3.13
N THR A 89 0.06 4.43 2.09
CA THR A 89 1.19 4.35 1.13
C THR A 89 1.31 5.61 0.27
N PHE A 90 0.17 6.18 -0.14
CA PHE A 90 0.13 7.42 -0.90
C PHE A 90 0.74 8.60 -0.11
N VAL A 91 0.39 8.74 1.17
CA VAL A 91 0.95 9.78 2.04
C VAL A 91 2.46 9.61 2.20
N ALA A 92 2.96 8.37 2.33
CA ALA A 92 4.40 8.09 2.37
C ALA A 92 5.10 8.52 1.07
N GLY A 93 4.51 8.22 -0.08
CA GLY A 93 5.03 8.62 -1.39
C GLY A 93 5.04 10.13 -1.59
N LEU A 94 4.00 10.83 -1.12
CA LEU A 94 3.96 12.29 -1.12
C LEU A 94 5.03 12.90 -0.22
N GLU A 95 5.19 12.40 1.00
CA GLU A 95 6.20 12.89 1.94
C GLU A 95 7.61 12.79 1.35
N GLU A 96 7.99 11.61 0.87
CA GLU A 96 9.29 11.38 0.23
C GLU A 96 9.47 12.22 -1.05
N TRP A 97 8.41 12.45 -1.81
CA TRP A 97 8.49 13.26 -3.02
C TRP A 97 8.63 14.76 -2.75
N VAL A 98 8.06 15.24 -1.64
CA VAL A 98 8.14 16.66 -1.24
C VAL A 98 9.44 16.95 -0.50
N LEU A 99 9.83 16.10 0.46
CA LEU A 99 10.97 16.35 1.35
C LEU A 99 12.31 15.84 0.78
N TYR A 100 12.30 14.77 -0.02
CA TYR A 100 13.51 14.07 -0.47
C TYR A 100 13.50 13.78 -1.98
N ARG A 101 13.00 14.74 -2.78
CA ARG A 101 12.89 14.62 -4.23
C ARG A 101 14.22 14.33 -4.92
N ASP A 102 15.31 14.90 -4.41
CA ASP A 102 16.68 14.70 -4.89
C ASP A 102 17.13 13.24 -4.76
N LYS A 103 16.74 12.57 -3.66
CA LYS A 103 17.10 11.16 -3.38
C LYS A 103 16.32 10.17 -4.26
N LYS A 104 15.23 10.60 -4.90
CA LYS A 104 14.39 9.78 -5.80
C LYS A 104 13.82 8.50 -5.16
N ARG A 105 13.83 8.40 -3.83
CA ARG A 105 13.32 7.23 -3.09
C ARG A 105 11.81 7.10 -3.19
N TYR A 106 11.11 8.22 -3.41
CA TYR A 106 9.68 8.26 -3.69
C TYR A 106 9.23 7.27 -4.77
N TRP A 107 10.08 6.90 -5.73
CA TRP A 107 9.73 5.88 -6.74
C TRP A 107 9.38 4.51 -6.14
N TYR A 108 10.00 4.12 -5.01
CA TYR A 108 9.63 2.90 -4.30
C TYR A 108 8.24 3.04 -3.67
N GLU A 109 8.01 4.13 -2.94
CA GLU A 109 6.73 4.41 -2.27
C GLU A 109 5.55 4.53 -3.27
N TRP A 110 5.76 5.19 -4.41
CA TRP A 110 4.73 5.27 -5.46
C TRP A 110 4.47 3.91 -6.09
N SER A 111 5.51 3.11 -6.33
CA SER A 111 5.34 1.76 -6.86
C SER A 111 4.57 0.86 -5.88
N GLU A 112 4.78 1.05 -4.58
CA GLU A 112 4.02 0.34 -3.54
C GLU A 112 2.56 0.75 -3.51
N THR A 113 2.29 2.06 -3.63
CA THR A 113 0.92 2.58 -3.74
C THR A 113 0.19 1.95 -4.94
N ILE A 114 0.86 1.87 -6.09
CA ILE A 114 0.32 1.23 -7.30
C ILE A 114 0.08 -0.26 -7.07
N VAL A 115 1.04 -0.97 -6.46
CA VAL A 115 0.92 -2.41 -6.19
C VAL A 115 -0.25 -2.70 -5.25
N VAL A 116 -0.38 -1.95 -4.15
CA VAL A 116 -1.50 -2.09 -3.23
C VAL A 116 -2.81 -1.82 -3.97
N GLY A 117 -2.89 -0.76 -4.78
CA GLY A 117 -4.07 -0.48 -5.61
C GLY A 117 -4.42 -1.62 -6.58
N LEU A 118 -3.44 -2.19 -7.27
CA LEU A 118 -3.63 -3.31 -8.20
C LEU A 118 -4.07 -4.59 -7.49
N VAL A 119 -3.47 -4.91 -6.34
CA VAL A 119 -3.88 -6.06 -5.52
C VAL A 119 -5.33 -5.91 -5.08
N LEU A 120 -5.71 -4.72 -4.63
CA LEU A 120 -7.09 -4.45 -4.20
C LEU A 120 -8.08 -4.46 -5.35
N GLY A 121 -7.73 -3.87 -6.50
CA GLY A 121 -8.54 -3.94 -7.70
C GLY A 121 -8.74 -5.36 -8.19
N LEU A 122 -7.69 -6.19 -8.16
CA LEU A 122 -7.77 -7.60 -8.53
C LEU A 122 -8.69 -8.37 -7.58
N LEU A 123 -8.50 -8.20 -6.26
CA LEU A 123 -9.35 -8.84 -5.25
C LEU A 123 -10.82 -8.42 -5.41
N PHE A 124 -11.08 -7.16 -5.74
CA PHE A 124 -12.43 -6.65 -6.00
C PHE A 124 -13.07 -7.31 -7.23
N LEU A 125 -12.32 -7.44 -8.33
CA LEU A 125 -12.82 -8.05 -9.57
C LEU A 125 -13.08 -9.56 -9.43
N THR A 126 -12.36 -10.24 -8.53
CA THR A 126 -12.47 -11.70 -8.36
C THR A 126 -13.29 -12.15 -7.16
N GLY A 127 -13.55 -11.25 -6.21
CA GLY A 127 -14.36 -11.49 -5.01
C GLY A 127 -15.78 -10.89 -5.08
N GLY A 128 -16.14 -10.28 -6.21
CA GLY A 128 -17.51 -9.87 -6.55
C GLY A 128 -18.31 -10.98 -7.23
#